data_AF-A0A916DT77-F1
#
_entry.id   AF-A0A916DT77-F1
#
_cell.length_a   1.000
_cell.length_b   1.000
_cell.length_c   1.000
_cell.angle_alpha   90.00
_cell.angle_beta   90.00
_cell.angle_gamma   90.00
#
_symmetry.space_group_name_H-M   'P 1'
#
loop_
_entity.id
_entity.type
_entity.pdbx_description
1 polymer ?
#
loop_
_entity_poly.entity_id
_entity_poly.type
_entity_poly.pdbx_seq_one_letter_code
_entity_poly.pdbx_strand_id
1 'polypeptide(L)'
;MKDNFQFALILGLFAYLIFLQQCKQGASSNHNQPFKADTTIIIDTILPAPVVVQLPRLPIPEPRIVYIDSSKNIIPSNAIDTTQHLVTKLYKDSLEDENLTLYYESLVQGELLKNKLDYKLKIPKLVTKTVQINTPVPVPSNGLFLNAGVGGNIHSFSSLTVGLQFVSKKGWALGYDYDLLQQAHQIKLGVRIFPFSKRKK
;
A
#
# COMPACT_ATOMS: atom_id res chain seq x y z
N MET A 1 -64.06 -22.32 5.73
CA MET A 1 -63.37 -23.57 6.13
C MET A 1 -62.40 -24.09 5.07
N LYS A 2 -62.70 -23.95 3.76
CA LYS A 2 -61.83 -24.41 2.66
C LYS A 2 -60.48 -23.66 2.61
N ASP A 3 -60.47 -22.36 2.91
CA ASP A 3 -59.26 -21.52 2.82
C ASP A 3 -58.26 -21.83 3.95
N ASN A 4 -58.75 -22.11 5.16
CA ASN A 4 -57.90 -22.49 6.29
C ASN A 4 -57.21 -23.85 6.04
N PHE A 5 -57.88 -24.75 5.32
CA PHE A 5 -57.32 -26.04 4.94
C PHE A 5 -56.25 -25.90 3.85
N GLN A 6 -56.48 -25.02 2.85
CA GLN A 6 -55.46 -24.72 1.84
C GLN A 6 -54.22 -24.05 2.45
N PHE A 7 -54.41 -23.13 3.40
CA PHE A 7 -53.30 -22.45 4.07
C PHE A 7 -52.47 -23.43 4.93
N ALA A 8 -53.14 -24.34 5.66
CA ALA A 8 -52.46 -25.39 6.42
C ALA A 8 -51.67 -26.35 5.53
N LEU A 9 -52.21 -26.68 4.35
CA LEU A 9 -51.55 -27.54 3.37
C LEU A 9 -50.30 -26.87 2.78
N ILE A 10 -50.39 -25.58 2.42
CA ILE A 10 -49.25 -24.81 1.91
C ILE A 10 -48.15 -24.67 2.98
N LEU A 11 -48.53 -24.42 4.23
CA LEU A 11 -47.58 -24.28 5.35
C LEU A 11 -46.90 -25.61 5.68
N GLY A 12 -47.64 -26.73 5.63
CA GLY A 12 -47.07 -28.07 5.75
C GLY A 12 -46.09 -28.41 4.62
N LEU A 13 -46.39 -27.99 3.39
CA LEU A 13 -45.53 -28.21 2.23
C LEU A 13 -44.23 -27.38 2.32
N PHE A 14 -44.31 -26.15 2.84
CA PHE A 14 -43.14 -25.31 3.14
C PHE A 14 -42.26 -25.90 4.24
N ALA A 15 -42.87 -26.38 5.35
CA ALA A 15 -42.14 -27.06 6.42
C ALA A 15 -41.42 -28.32 5.92
N TYR A 16 -42.07 -29.08 5.02
CA TYR A 16 -41.48 -30.25 4.39
C TYR A 16 -40.28 -29.92 3.50
N LEU A 17 -40.34 -28.82 2.72
CA LEU A 17 -39.20 -28.36 1.91
C LEU A 17 -38.00 -27.92 2.77
N ILE A 18 -38.25 -27.24 3.90
CA ILE A 18 -37.19 -26.85 4.85
C ILE A 18 -36.56 -28.09 5.50
N PHE A 19 -37.38 -29.07 5.88
CA PHE A 19 -36.90 -30.35 6.41
C PHE A 19 -36.00 -31.09 5.41
N LEU A 20 -36.39 -31.12 4.13
CA LEU A 20 -35.57 -31.70 3.06
C LEU A 20 -34.25 -30.93 2.84
N GLN A 21 -34.23 -29.61 3.03
CA GLN A 21 -32.99 -28.82 2.95
C GLN A 21 -32.03 -29.11 4.11
N GLN A 22 -32.53 -29.33 5.32
CA GLN A 22 -31.70 -29.71 6.47
C GLN A 22 -31.12 -31.13 6.32
N CYS A 23 -31.87 -32.08 5.75
CA CYS A 23 -31.35 -33.43 5.48
C CYS A 23 -30.34 -33.50 4.32
N LYS A 24 -30.29 -32.49 3.43
CA LYS A 24 -29.28 -32.39 2.36
C LYS A 24 -27.95 -31.79 2.80
N GLN A 25 -27.86 -31.22 3.99
CA GLN A 25 -26.57 -30.95 4.65
C GLN A 25 -26.03 -32.26 5.22
N GLY A 26 -25.72 -33.20 4.33
CA GLY A 26 -24.79 -34.28 4.61
C GLY A 26 -23.51 -33.65 5.16
N ALA A 27 -23.02 -34.23 6.26
CA ALA A 27 -21.81 -33.83 6.96
C ALA A 27 -20.76 -33.31 5.98
N SER A 28 -20.61 -31.98 5.91
CA SER A 28 -19.38 -31.41 5.40
C SER A 28 -18.33 -31.84 6.40
N SER A 29 -17.61 -32.90 6.02
CA SER A 29 -16.38 -33.36 6.64
C SER A 29 -15.63 -32.13 7.14
N ASN A 30 -15.61 -31.96 8.47
CA ASN A 30 -14.64 -31.10 9.12
C ASN A 30 -13.30 -31.73 8.79
N HIS A 31 -12.73 -31.31 7.66
CA HIS A 31 -11.35 -31.59 7.33
C HIS A 31 -10.56 -30.73 8.30
N ASN A 32 -10.35 -31.27 9.50
CA ASN A 32 -9.30 -30.85 10.41
C ASN A 32 -7.99 -31.05 9.64
N GLN A 33 -7.63 -30.09 8.80
CA GLN A 33 -6.30 -30.01 8.26
C GLN A 33 -5.37 -29.86 9.46
N PRO A 34 -4.43 -30.79 9.69
CA PRO A 34 -3.45 -30.61 10.75
C PRO A 34 -2.70 -29.32 10.44
N PHE A 35 -2.71 -28.39 11.39
CA PHE A 35 -1.96 -27.15 11.33
C PHE A 35 -0.48 -27.50 11.11
N LYS A 36 -0.01 -27.33 9.88
CA LYS A 36 1.39 -27.56 9.52
C LYS A 36 2.15 -26.30 9.92
N ALA A 37 2.86 -26.38 11.04
CA ALA A 37 3.73 -25.29 11.46
C ALA A 37 4.81 -25.09 10.39
N ASP A 38 4.83 -23.90 9.77
CA ASP A 38 5.85 -23.52 8.80
C ASP A 38 7.21 -23.41 9.50
N THR A 39 8.01 -24.46 9.43
CA THR A 39 9.41 -24.43 9.85
C THR A 39 10.18 -23.57 8.85
N THR A 40 10.57 -22.37 9.29
CA THR A 40 11.42 -21.49 8.50
C THR A 40 12.85 -21.99 8.57
N ILE A 41 13.38 -22.47 7.44
CA ILE A 41 14.79 -22.84 7.32
C ILE A 41 15.58 -21.55 7.14
N ILE A 42 16.35 -21.17 8.15
CA ILE A 42 17.28 -20.03 8.11
C ILE A 42 18.55 -20.52 7.42
N ILE A 43 18.78 -20.06 6.19
CA ILE A 43 20.02 -20.31 5.47
C ILE A 43 20.91 -19.09 5.66
N ASP A 44 21.94 -19.25 6.48
CA ASP A 44 22.91 -18.20 6.76
C ASP A 44 23.89 -18.12 5.57
N THR A 45 23.67 -17.15 4.70
CA THR A 45 24.48 -17.01 3.47
C THR A 45 25.67 -16.10 3.78
N ILE A 46 26.81 -16.70 4.12
CA ILE A 46 28.06 -15.96 4.29
C ILE A 46 28.59 -15.63 2.89
N LEU A 47 28.56 -14.35 2.52
CA LEU A 47 29.10 -13.90 1.24
C LEU A 47 30.63 -13.97 1.27
N PRO A 48 31.28 -14.56 0.24
CA PRO A 48 32.74 -14.56 0.16
C PRO A 48 33.27 -13.14 0.03
N ALA A 49 34.43 -12.87 0.66
CA ALA A 49 35.03 -11.56 0.64
C ALA A 49 35.35 -11.11 -0.81
N PRO A 50 35.11 -9.84 -1.16
CA PRO A 50 35.34 -9.34 -2.50
C PRO A 50 36.83 -9.36 -2.82
N VAL A 51 37.18 -10.01 -3.93
CA VAL A 51 38.55 -10.01 -4.47
C VAL A 51 38.79 -8.66 -5.15
N VAL A 52 39.56 -7.79 -4.49
CA VAL A 52 39.92 -6.48 -5.05
C VAL A 52 41.15 -6.63 -5.93
N VAL A 53 40.94 -6.67 -7.24
CA VAL A 53 42.02 -6.63 -8.24
C VAL A 53 42.37 -5.16 -8.51
N GLN A 54 43.52 -4.71 -8.03
CA GLN A 54 44.02 -3.36 -8.33
C GLN A 54 44.72 -3.37 -9.68
N LEU A 55 44.09 -2.74 -10.67
CA LEU A 55 44.68 -2.51 -11.98
C LEU A 55 45.70 -1.34 -11.87
N PRO A 56 46.91 -1.47 -12.44
CA PRO A 56 47.88 -0.39 -12.46
C PRO A 56 47.31 0.80 -13.24
N ARG A 57 47.23 1.96 -12.60
CA ARG A 57 46.76 3.19 -13.24
C ARG A 57 47.87 3.76 -14.12
N LEU A 58 47.59 3.88 -15.41
CA LEU A 58 48.42 4.66 -16.32
C LEU A 58 48.23 6.15 -16.01
N PRO A 59 49.31 6.93 -15.82
CA PRO A 59 49.20 8.37 -15.58
C PRO A 59 48.62 9.05 -16.82
N ILE A 60 47.57 9.84 -16.61
CA ILE A 60 46.94 10.63 -17.67
C ILE A 60 47.88 11.79 -18.01
N PRO A 61 48.35 11.94 -19.26
CA PRO A 61 49.23 13.03 -19.63
C PRO A 61 48.48 14.37 -19.56
N GLU A 62 49.11 15.38 -18.97
CA GLU A 62 48.52 16.71 -18.83
C GLU A 62 48.38 17.41 -20.19
N PRO A 63 47.25 18.11 -20.44
CA PRO A 63 47.04 18.83 -21.69
C PRO A 63 48.01 20.01 -21.81
N ARG A 64 48.73 20.10 -22.93
CA ARG A 64 49.60 21.23 -23.27
C ARG A 64 48.96 22.05 -24.37
N ILE A 65 48.82 23.35 -24.14
CA ILE A 65 48.38 24.30 -25.16
C ILE A 65 49.59 24.69 -26.00
N VAL A 66 49.47 24.54 -27.31
CA VAL A 66 50.54 24.85 -28.25
C VAL A 66 50.06 25.94 -29.19
N TYR A 67 50.81 27.03 -29.27
CA TYR A 67 50.53 28.11 -30.21
C TYR A 67 51.17 27.79 -31.56
N ILE A 68 50.32 27.77 -32.59
CA ILE A 68 50.73 27.52 -33.98
C ILE A 68 50.80 28.87 -34.66
N ASP A 69 51.95 29.20 -35.24
CA ASP A 69 52.09 30.37 -36.10
C ASP A 69 51.24 30.14 -37.37
N SER A 70 50.14 30.89 -37.51
CA SER A 70 49.19 30.73 -38.62
C SER A 70 49.79 30.98 -40.00
N SER A 71 50.94 31.67 -40.09
CA SER A 71 51.59 31.96 -41.37
C SER A 71 52.55 30.87 -41.84
N LYS A 72 53.12 30.09 -40.91
CA LYS A 72 54.13 29.07 -41.22
C LYS A 72 53.70 27.66 -40.83
N ASN A 73 52.65 27.51 -40.03
CA ASN A 73 52.17 26.25 -39.47
C ASN A 73 53.25 25.47 -38.68
N ILE A 74 54.17 26.19 -38.05
CA ILE A 74 55.28 25.63 -37.25
C ILE A 74 55.12 26.11 -35.81
N ILE A 75 55.48 25.25 -34.85
CA ILE A 75 55.48 25.56 -33.41
C ILE A 75 56.89 26.07 -33.03
N PRO A 76 57.08 27.35 -32.69
CA PRO A 76 58.37 27.85 -32.27
C PRO A 76 58.65 27.44 -30.80
N SER A 77 59.71 26.66 -30.58
CA SER A 77 60.12 26.15 -29.26
C SER A 77 60.41 27.22 -28.20
N ASN A 78 60.53 28.48 -28.63
CA ASN A 78 61.01 29.60 -27.82
C ASN A 78 59.87 30.47 -27.26
N ALA A 79 58.60 30.13 -27.52
CA ALA A 79 57.41 30.89 -27.12
C ALA A 79 56.65 30.26 -25.93
N ILE A 80 57.32 29.43 -25.12
CA ILE A 80 56.76 28.90 -23.88
C ILE A 80 57.10 29.90 -22.77
N ASP A 81 56.21 30.85 -22.51
CA ASP A 81 56.32 31.78 -21.39
C ASP A 81 55.99 31.04 -20.07
N THR A 82 57.01 30.75 -19.28
CA THR A 82 56.91 30.11 -17.97
C THR A 82 56.71 31.12 -16.82
N THR A 83 56.65 32.42 -17.11
CA THR A 83 56.71 33.49 -16.08
C THR A 83 55.37 33.85 -15.44
N GLN A 84 54.24 33.54 -16.09
CA GLN A 84 52.89 33.85 -15.58
C GLN A 84 52.20 32.66 -14.90
N HIS A 85 52.95 31.77 -14.25
CA HIS A 85 52.35 30.65 -13.53
C HIS A 85 51.74 31.15 -12.21
N LEU A 86 50.48 31.58 -12.25
CA LEU A 86 49.68 31.78 -11.05
C LEU A 86 49.56 30.43 -10.35
N VAL A 87 50.25 30.28 -9.21
CA VAL A 87 50.29 29.01 -8.46
C VAL A 87 48.94 28.76 -7.81
N THR A 88 48.01 28.15 -8.54
CA THR A 88 46.78 27.58 -7.99
C THR A 88 47.10 26.33 -7.21
N LYS A 89 46.68 26.27 -5.94
CA LYS A 89 46.82 25.08 -5.10
C LYS A 89 45.51 24.28 -5.12
N LEU A 90 45.65 22.98 -5.33
CA LEU A 90 44.53 22.04 -5.30
C LEU A 90 44.56 21.25 -3.99
N TYR A 91 43.51 21.39 -3.19
CA TYR A 91 43.33 20.66 -1.93
C TYR A 91 42.25 19.60 -2.13
N LYS A 92 42.58 18.35 -1.82
CA LYS A 92 41.66 17.20 -1.87
C LYS A 92 41.69 16.49 -0.54
N ASP A 93 40.53 16.29 0.07
CA ASP A 93 40.42 15.56 1.32
C ASP A 93 39.03 14.91 1.47
N SER A 94 38.87 14.11 2.53
CA SER A 94 37.61 13.49 2.89
C SER A 94 37.37 13.53 4.40
N LEU A 95 36.10 13.72 4.77
CA LEU A 95 35.63 13.63 6.16
C LEU A 95 34.71 12.41 6.26
N GLU A 96 34.98 11.55 7.24
CA GLU A 96 34.29 10.27 7.40
C GLU A 96 33.64 10.16 8.78
N ASP A 97 32.35 9.83 8.79
CA ASP A 97 31.54 9.54 9.97
C ASP A 97 30.87 8.15 9.82
N GLU A 98 30.18 7.66 10.85
CA GLU A 98 29.48 6.37 10.86
C GLU A 98 28.44 6.26 9.72
N ASN A 99 27.77 7.37 9.40
CA ASN A 99 26.64 7.39 8.45
C ASN A 99 27.00 7.91 7.05
N LEU A 100 28.06 8.72 6.94
CA LEU A 100 28.34 9.54 5.77
C LEU A 100 29.84 9.70 5.54
N THR A 101 30.26 9.66 4.28
CA THR A 101 31.57 10.12 3.84
C THR A 101 31.39 11.32 2.92
N LEU A 102 32.05 12.43 3.25
CA LEU A 102 32.11 13.65 2.45
C LEU A 102 33.46 13.73 1.74
N TYR A 103 33.46 14.10 0.48
CA TYR A 103 34.65 14.36 -0.32
C TYR A 103 34.63 15.81 -0.78
N TYR A 104 35.74 16.53 -0.63
CA TYR A 104 35.84 17.87 -1.17
C TYR A 104 37.13 18.08 -1.98
N GLU A 105 37.00 18.89 -3.01
CA GLU A 105 38.08 19.32 -3.87
C GLU A 105 38.00 20.85 -4.04
N SER A 106 39.02 21.56 -3.53
CA SER A 106 39.08 23.01 -3.51
C SER A 106 40.29 23.53 -4.29
N LEU A 107 40.06 24.41 -5.25
CA LEU A 107 41.08 25.14 -5.99
C LEU A 107 41.22 26.54 -5.40
N VAL A 108 42.42 26.88 -4.92
CA VAL A 108 42.68 28.12 -4.16
C VAL A 108 43.83 28.90 -4.78
N GLN A 109 43.66 30.23 -4.88
CA GLN A 109 44.68 31.19 -5.31
C GLN A 109 44.60 32.46 -4.46
N GLY A 110 44.84 32.34 -3.15
CA GLY A 110 44.55 33.42 -2.18
C GLY A 110 43.06 33.58 -1.87
N GLU A 111 42.21 33.30 -2.86
CA GLU A 111 40.76 33.15 -2.74
C GLU A 111 40.29 31.75 -3.22
N LEU A 112 39.10 31.33 -2.80
CA LEU A 112 38.51 30.06 -3.23
C LEU A 112 37.93 30.22 -4.64
N LEU A 113 38.62 29.68 -5.65
CA LEU A 113 38.19 29.77 -7.05
C LEU A 113 37.08 28.77 -7.37
N LYS A 114 37.23 27.53 -6.88
CA LYS A 114 36.30 26.45 -7.18
C LYS A 114 36.25 25.45 -6.03
N ASN A 115 35.06 25.03 -5.67
CA ASN A 115 34.83 23.97 -4.70
C ASN A 115 33.88 22.94 -5.28
N LYS A 116 34.26 21.67 -5.20
CA LYS A 116 33.41 20.53 -5.53
C LYS A 116 33.20 19.72 -4.26
N LEU A 117 31.94 19.49 -3.91
CA LEU A 117 31.54 18.70 -2.75
C LEU A 117 30.74 17.49 -3.24
N ASP A 118 31.27 16.29 -2.99
CA ASP A 118 30.61 15.02 -3.28
C ASP A 118 30.37 14.25 -1.97
N TYR A 119 29.38 13.36 -1.95
CA TYR A 119 29.06 12.60 -0.74
C TYR A 119 28.65 11.15 -1.03
N LYS A 120 28.94 10.26 -0.08
CA LYS A 120 28.57 8.85 -0.11
C LYS A 120 27.91 8.46 1.22
N LEU A 121 26.63 8.10 1.17
CA LEU A 121 25.90 7.55 2.32
C LEU A 121 26.34 6.09 2.56
N LYS A 122 26.70 5.78 3.81
CA LYS A 122 27.08 4.41 4.22
C LYS A 122 25.87 3.56 4.62
N ILE A 123 24.78 4.20 5.04
CA ILE A 123 23.52 3.52 5.35
C ILE A 123 22.80 3.06 4.06
N PRO A 124 22.21 1.86 4.05
CA PRO A 124 21.49 1.35 2.88
C PRO A 124 20.26 2.22 2.59
N LYS A 125 20.17 2.77 1.38
CA LYS A 125 19.02 3.57 0.88
C LYS A 125 17.74 2.76 0.62
N LEU A 126 17.76 1.44 0.83
CA LEU A 126 16.65 0.58 0.45
C LEU A 126 15.61 0.53 1.56
N VAL A 127 14.45 1.14 1.30
CA VAL A 127 13.20 0.77 1.97
C VAL A 127 12.90 -0.67 1.55
N THR A 128 13.39 -1.64 2.33
CA THR A 128 13.27 -3.06 2.00
C THR A 128 11.86 -3.60 2.17
N LYS A 129 10.98 -2.88 2.89
CA LYS A 129 9.58 -3.27 3.10
C LYS A 129 8.65 -2.06 3.17
N THR A 130 7.94 -1.78 2.09
CA THR A 130 6.74 -0.94 2.14
C THR A 130 5.56 -1.85 2.43
N VAL A 131 5.21 -2.01 3.70
CA VAL A 131 3.99 -2.74 4.08
C VAL A 131 2.81 -1.78 3.92
N GLN A 132 2.17 -1.81 2.75
CA GLN A 132 0.85 -1.19 2.61
C GLN A 132 -0.16 -2.05 3.38
N ILE A 133 -0.45 -1.64 4.61
CA ILE A 133 -1.56 -2.20 5.38
C ILE A 133 -2.84 -1.59 4.78
N ASN A 134 -3.31 -2.21 3.70
CA ASN A 134 -4.64 -1.96 3.16
C ASN A 134 -5.64 -2.52 4.17
N THR A 135 -5.90 -1.77 5.24
CA THR A 135 -7.07 -2.07 6.05
C THR A 135 -8.28 -1.86 5.15
N PRO A 136 -9.12 -2.88 4.92
CA PRO A 136 -10.36 -2.68 4.21
C PRO A 136 -11.22 -1.75 5.08
N VAL A 137 -11.26 -0.48 4.71
CA VAL A 137 -12.33 0.39 5.17
C VAL A 137 -13.61 -0.28 4.67
N PRO A 138 -14.58 -0.63 5.53
CA PRO A 138 -15.81 -1.23 5.06
C PRO A 138 -16.50 -0.22 4.14
N VAL A 139 -16.35 -0.43 2.84
CA VAL A 139 -17.03 0.37 1.82
C VAL A 139 -18.51 0.00 1.90
N PRO A 140 -19.42 0.98 2.03
CA PRO A 140 -20.84 0.69 2.02
C PRO A 140 -21.18 -0.01 0.69
N SER A 141 -21.64 -1.25 0.74
CA SER A 141 -22.15 -2.00 -0.42
C SER A 141 -23.67 -1.89 -0.47
N ASN A 142 -24.24 -2.10 -1.66
CA ASN A 142 -25.68 -2.26 -1.78
C ASN A 142 -26.07 -3.59 -1.13
N GLY A 143 -27.12 -3.59 -0.31
CA GLY A 143 -27.58 -4.79 0.37
C GLY A 143 -29.10 -4.89 0.36
N LEU A 144 -29.62 -6.10 0.12
CA LEU A 144 -31.01 -6.45 0.35
C LEU A 144 -31.08 -7.21 1.68
N PHE A 145 -31.89 -6.70 2.60
CA PHE A 145 -32.04 -7.22 3.95
C PHE A 145 -33.45 -7.77 4.14
N LEU A 146 -33.54 -8.91 4.81
CA LEU A 146 -34.79 -9.43 5.33
C LEU A 146 -34.96 -8.91 6.75
N ASN A 147 -36.07 -8.22 6.99
CA ASN A 147 -36.41 -7.64 8.27
C ASN A 147 -37.57 -8.41 8.89
N ALA A 148 -37.49 -8.65 10.19
CA ALA A 148 -38.60 -9.08 11.01
C ALA A 148 -38.66 -8.19 12.25
N GLY A 149 -39.85 -7.73 12.60
CA GLY A 149 -40.09 -6.79 13.69
C GLY A 149 -41.27 -7.21 14.53
N VAL A 150 -41.21 -6.90 15.81
CA VAL A 150 -42.31 -7.05 16.77
C VAL A 150 -42.56 -5.67 17.38
N GLY A 151 -43.82 -5.25 17.45
CA GLY A 151 -44.22 -3.98 18.02
C GLY A 151 -45.46 -4.12 18.89
N GLY A 152 -45.54 -3.29 19.91
CA GLY A 152 -46.63 -3.30 20.88
C GLY A 152 -46.80 -1.95 21.51
N ASN A 153 -48.00 -1.70 22.02
CA ASN A 153 -48.29 -0.58 22.89
C ASN A 153 -48.13 -1.02 24.36
N ILE A 154 -48.05 -0.09 25.30
CA ILE A 154 -47.95 -0.34 26.75
C ILE A 154 -49.07 -1.23 27.32
N HIS A 155 -50.18 -1.35 26.59
CA HIS A 155 -51.33 -2.16 26.99
C HIS A 155 -51.52 -3.46 26.20
N SER A 156 -50.82 -3.66 25.07
CA SER A 156 -50.98 -4.86 24.24
C SER A 156 -49.89 -5.01 23.19
N PHE A 157 -49.47 -6.24 22.95
CA PHE A 157 -48.75 -6.61 21.73
C PHE A 157 -49.66 -6.43 20.51
N SER A 158 -49.19 -5.72 19.48
CA SER A 158 -50.09 -5.26 18.42
C SER A 158 -49.56 -5.44 16.99
N SER A 159 -48.27 -5.70 16.77
CA SER A 159 -47.71 -5.81 15.43
C SER A 159 -46.60 -6.84 15.33
N LEU A 160 -46.64 -7.61 14.24
CA LEU A 160 -45.62 -8.57 13.85
C LEU A 160 -45.35 -8.34 12.38
N THR A 161 -44.22 -7.71 12.07
CA THR A 161 -43.88 -7.31 10.71
C THR A 161 -42.81 -8.21 10.13
N VAL A 162 -42.95 -8.55 8.84
CA VAL A 162 -41.92 -9.22 8.05
C VAL A 162 -41.81 -8.48 6.72
N GLY A 163 -40.60 -8.19 6.28
CA GLY A 163 -40.38 -7.36 5.11
C GLY A 163 -38.99 -7.41 4.52
N LEU A 164 -38.82 -6.74 3.40
CA LEU A 164 -37.55 -6.62 2.70
C LEU A 164 -37.13 -5.15 2.65
N GLN A 165 -35.84 -4.89 2.81
CA GLN A 165 -35.27 -3.55 2.71
C GLN A 165 -34.01 -3.54 1.86
N PHE A 166 -34.02 -2.74 0.82
CA PHE A 166 -32.84 -2.40 0.05
C PHE A 166 -32.15 -1.18 0.66
N VAL A 167 -30.84 -1.29 0.90
CA VAL A 167 -29.99 -0.18 1.35
C VAL A 167 -28.93 0.07 0.28
N SER A 168 -28.90 1.29 -0.26
CA SER A 168 -27.92 1.72 -1.23
C SER A 168 -26.60 2.11 -0.58
N LYS A 169 -25.50 1.92 -1.31
CA LYS A 169 -24.19 2.50 -1.03
C LYS A 169 -24.24 4.01 -0.79
N LYS A 170 -25.16 4.72 -1.48
CA LYS A 170 -25.35 6.17 -1.33
C LYS A 170 -26.07 6.56 -0.03
N GLY A 171 -26.47 5.60 0.80
CA GLY A 171 -27.06 5.83 2.11
C GLY A 171 -28.59 5.97 2.12
N TRP A 172 -29.27 5.92 0.98
CA TRP A 172 -30.73 5.82 0.96
C TRP A 172 -31.18 4.35 1.08
N ALA A 173 -32.37 4.15 1.62
CA ALA A 173 -32.98 2.85 1.81
C ALA A 173 -34.46 2.88 1.40
N LEU A 174 -34.90 1.79 0.80
CA LEU A 174 -36.29 1.54 0.39
C LEU A 174 -36.69 0.17 0.92
N GLY A 175 -37.82 0.08 1.60
CA GLY A 175 -38.31 -1.19 2.13
C GLY A 175 -39.81 -1.35 2.01
N TYR A 176 -40.25 -2.60 2.09
CA TYR A 176 -41.64 -2.98 2.11
C TYR A 176 -41.84 -4.07 3.16
N ASP A 177 -42.72 -3.78 4.11
CA ASP A 177 -43.04 -4.67 5.21
C ASP A 177 -44.54 -4.98 5.21
N TYR A 178 -44.87 -6.20 5.62
CA TYR A 178 -46.23 -6.63 5.85
C TYR A 178 -46.42 -6.94 7.33
N ASP A 179 -47.41 -6.31 7.95
CA ASP A 179 -47.83 -6.62 9.32
C ASP A 179 -48.84 -7.77 9.28
N LEU A 180 -48.44 -8.91 9.84
CA LEU A 180 -49.23 -10.13 9.88
C LEU A 180 -50.43 -10.01 10.83
N LEU A 181 -50.32 -9.20 11.89
CA LEU A 181 -51.36 -9.05 12.90
C LEU A 181 -52.36 -7.96 12.51
N GLN A 182 -51.87 -6.87 11.92
CA GLN A 182 -52.72 -5.75 11.51
C GLN A 182 -53.17 -5.83 10.04
N GLN A 183 -52.70 -6.84 9.30
CA GLN A 183 -52.94 -7.00 7.87
C GLN A 183 -52.65 -5.73 7.07
N ALA A 184 -51.58 -5.02 7.44
CA ALA A 184 -51.24 -3.71 6.93
C ALA A 184 -49.94 -3.75 6.13
N HIS A 185 -49.91 -3.01 5.02
CA HIS A 185 -48.72 -2.82 4.19
C HIS A 185 -48.00 -1.54 4.61
N GLN A 186 -46.68 -1.61 4.75
CA GLN A 186 -45.86 -0.48 5.14
C GLN A 186 -44.74 -0.27 4.12
N ILE A 187 -44.63 0.94 3.59
CA ILE A 187 -43.53 1.34 2.71
C ILE A 187 -42.55 2.17 3.53
N LYS A 188 -41.28 1.76 3.56
CA LYS A 188 -40.22 2.41 4.33
C LYS A 188 -39.28 3.16 3.39
N LEU A 189 -39.07 4.44 3.67
CA LEU A 189 -38.06 5.27 3.03
C LEU A 189 -37.12 5.79 4.11
N GLY A 190 -35.81 5.65 3.89
CA GLY A 190 -34.80 6.07 4.84
C GLY A 190 -33.61 6.73 4.15
N VAL A 191 -33.00 7.69 4.81
CA VAL A 191 -31.72 8.29 4.40
C VAL A 191 -30.77 8.22 5.58
N ARG A 192 -29.56 7.71 5.36
CA ARG A 192 -28.49 7.63 6.35
C ARG A 192 -27.92 9.03 6.59
N ILE A 193 -28.09 9.55 7.80
CA ILE A 193 -27.61 10.88 8.19
C ILE A 193 -26.16 10.83 8.69
N PHE A 194 -25.80 9.82 9.49
CA PHE A 194 -24.46 9.68 10.05
C PHE A 194 -23.81 8.34 9.64
N PRO A 195 -22.65 8.35 8.95
CA PRO A 195 -21.82 7.18 8.83
C PRO A 195 -20.96 7.04 10.09
N PHE A 196 -21.30 6.10 10.97
CA PHE A 196 -20.41 5.72 12.08
C PHE A 196 -19.22 4.93 11.51
N SER A 197 -18.18 5.66 11.10
CA SER A 197 -16.88 5.06 10.81
C SER A 197 -16.20 4.71 12.12
N LYS A 198 -15.83 3.44 12.32
CA LYS A 198 -14.98 3.06 13.47
C LYS A 198 -13.67 3.83 13.36
N ARG A 199 -13.42 4.78 14.27
CA ARG A 199 -12.07 5.29 14.52
C ARG A 199 -11.23 4.11 15.00
N LYS A 200 -10.18 3.77 14.26
CA LYS A 200 -9.20 2.77 14.70
C LYS A 200 -8.54 3.26 16.00
N LYS A 201 -8.46 2.38 16.99
CA LYS A 201 -7.44 2.45 18.05
C LYS A 201 -6.15 1.85 17.50
#